data_AF-A0A3D8MXF4-F1
#
_entry.id   AF-A0A3D8MXF4-F1
#
_cell.length_a   1.000
_cell.length_b   1.000
_cell.length_c   1.000
_cell.angle_alpha   90.00
_cell.angle_beta   90.00
_cell.angle_gamma   90.00
#
_symmetry.space_group_name_H-M   'P 1'
#
loop_
_entity.id
_entity.type
_entity.pdbx_description
1 polymer ?
#
loop_
_entity_poly.entity_id
_entity_poly.type
_entity_poly.pdbx_seq_one_letter_code
_entity_poly.pdbx_strand_id
1 'polypeptide(L)'
;MSDDFAPSIGDNYPDYFNDEAGYLYHAWEVTSIGEAARHDRWLHWSADGEVPATEAQTDLERWALARRCLQLQRTEDFLSLSKSILTGERNHPALHYGEIAMQHAAALARDARLADALAAIDIGTGAPCPLPLSAARARAWLTLLAGQPEDADRLYQEALGAEPEATMGDTLFEIAEDFVHAGAAAQAHAWIERVEAHLAAHNDRLTEVDLELLRNELLALEEASQRFP
;
A
#
# COMPACT_ATOMS: atom_id res chain seq x y z
N MET A 1 -14.75 21.63 -22.69
CA MET A 1 -13.75 20.56 -22.73
C MET A 1 -13.29 20.45 -21.29
N SER A 2 -13.85 19.49 -20.57
CA SER A 2 -13.43 19.17 -19.21
C SER A 2 -12.16 18.36 -19.33
N ASP A 3 -11.04 18.95 -18.92
CA ASP A 3 -9.85 18.17 -18.63
C ASP A 3 -10.20 17.33 -17.40
N ASP A 4 -10.43 16.04 -17.63
CA ASP A 4 -10.44 15.00 -16.62
C ASP A 4 -9.04 14.94 -16.00
N PHE A 5 -8.82 15.77 -14.99
CA PHE A 5 -7.75 15.58 -14.00
C PHE A 5 -8.22 14.48 -13.04
N ALA A 6 -8.30 13.24 -13.54
CA ALA A 6 -8.19 12.09 -12.67
C ALA A 6 -6.68 11.89 -12.46
N PRO A 7 -6.11 12.17 -11.27
CA PRO A 7 -4.77 11.68 -10.97
C PRO A 7 -4.75 10.18 -11.23
N SER A 8 -3.71 9.70 -11.91
CA SER A 8 -3.53 8.27 -12.17
C SER A 8 -3.63 7.53 -10.84
N ILE A 9 -4.36 6.42 -10.82
CA ILE A 9 -4.40 5.52 -9.66
C ILE A 9 -2.96 5.07 -9.28
N GLY A 10 -2.00 5.17 -10.19
CA GLY A 10 -0.58 4.88 -9.97
C GLY A 10 0.25 5.98 -9.30
N ASP A 11 -0.16 7.26 -9.33
CA ASP A 11 0.74 8.37 -8.91
C ASP A 11 0.90 8.51 -7.39
N ASN A 12 0.16 7.75 -6.58
CA ASN A 12 0.05 7.98 -5.13
C ASN A 12 0.00 6.68 -4.32
N TYR A 13 0.74 5.61 -4.64
CA TYR A 13 0.58 4.34 -3.89
C TYR A 13 0.85 4.47 -2.36
N PRO A 14 1.90 5.18 -1.89
CA PRO A 14 2.10 5.42 -0.45
C PRO A 14 1.13 6.48 0.12
N ASP A 15 0.77 7.47 -0.68
CA ASP A 15 -0.12 8.55 -0.30
C ASP A 15 -1.58 8.07 -0.22
N TYR A 16 -2.04 7.13 -1.05
CA TYR A 16 -3.39 6.54 -0.98
C TYR A 16 -3.62 5.77 0.32
N PHE A 17 -2.58 5.11 0.84
CA PHE A 17 -2.64 4.42 2.13
C PHE A 17 -2.66 5.40 3.32
N ASN A 18 -2.09 6.60 3.14
CA ASN A 18 -1.90 7.58 4.20
C ASN A 18 -2.87 8.76 4.15
N ASP A 19 -3.47 9.08 3.00
CA ASP A 19 -4.31 10.26 2.78
C ASP A 19 -5.74 9.99 3.28
N GLU A 20 -5.92 10.36 4.54
CA GLU A 20 -7.17 10.90 5.08
C GLU A 20 -8.44 10.06 4.99
N ALA A 21 -8.37 8.79 5.41
CA ALA A 21 -9.42 8.01 6.14
C ALA A 21 -9.53 6.55 5.66
N GLY A 22 -8.94 6.20 4.51
CA GLY A 22 -9.07 4.87 3.91
C GLY A 22 -10.45 4.64 3.28
N TYR A 23 -11.00 5.69 2.69
CA TYR A 23 -12.24 5.71 1.95
C TYR A 23 -12.02 5.44 0.46
N LEU A 24 -13.05 4.92 -0.22
CA LEU A 24 -13.15 5.06 -1.67
C LEU A 24 -13.29 6.53 -2.09
N TYR A 25 -12.80 6.89 -3.28
CA TYR A 25 -12.84 8.24 -3.86
C TYR A 25 -14.23 8.92 -3.87
N HIS A 26 -15.32 8.13 -3.79
CA HIS A 26 -16.71 8.61 -3.70
C HIS A 26 -17.43 8.24 -2.40
N ALA A 27 -16.70 7.95 -1.31
CA ALA A 27 -17.30 7.56 -0.03
C ALA A 27 -18.32 8.59 0.48
N TRP A 28 -18.13 9.87 0.21
CA TRP A 28 -19.04 10.96 0.59
C TRP A 28 -20.43 10.86 -0.07
N GLU A 29 -20.57 10.15 -1.19
CA GLU A 29 -21.85 9.92 -1.87
C GLU A 29 -22.68 8.82 -1.21
N VAL A 30 -22.03 7.91 -0.49
CA VAL A 30 -22.62 6.69 0.09
C VAL A 30 -22.55 6.65 1.61
N THR A 31 -21.91 7.64 2.24
CA THR A 31 -21.74 7.74 3.70
C THR A 31 -22.61 8.86 4.25
N SER A 32 -23.44 8.55 5.24
CA SER A 32 -24.24 9.58 5.91
C SER A 32 -23.38 10.47 6.81
N ILE A 33 -23.78 11.73 7.03
CA ILE A 33 -23.08 12.66 7.96
C ILE A 33 -22.89 12.03 9.35
N GLY A 34 -23.91 11.34 9.86
CA GLY A 34 -23.84 10.70 11.17
C GLY A 34 -22.87 9.52 11.21
N GLU A 35 -22.67 8.83 10.10
CA GLU A 35 -21.71 7.73 9.98
C GLU A 35 -20.28 8.25 9.81
N ALA A 36 -20.07 9.30 9.00
CA ALA A 36 -18.79 10.01 8.92
C ALA A 36 -18.35 10.54 10.29
N ALA A 37 -19.27 11.15 11.07
CA ALA A 37 -18.96 11.62 12.42
C ALA A 37 -18.55 10.49 13.38
N ARG A 38 -19.14 9.29 13.25
CA ARG A 38 -18.74 8.12 14.05
C ARG A 38 -17.38 7.57 13.62
N HIS A 39 -17.09 7.57 12.32
CA HIS A 39 -15.78 7.24 11.78
C HIS A 39 -14.70 8.19 12.31
N ASP A 40 -14.91 9.50 12.21
CA ASP A 40 -13.93 10.51 12.64
C ASP A 40 -13.62 10.43 14.12
N ARG A 41 -14.61 10.10 14.96
CA ARG A 41 -14.39 9.85 16.39
C ARG A 41 -13.32 8.77 16.61
N TRP A 42 -13.31 7.70 15.80
CA TRP A 42 -12.35 6.61 15.93
C TRP A 42 -10.95 7.00 15.46
N LEU A 43 -10.83 7.82 14.41
CA LEU A 43 -9.53 8.39 14.00
C LEU A 43 -8.86 9.21 15.10
N HIS A 44 -9.65 9.82 15.99
CA HIS A 44 -9.15 10.66 17.08
C HIS A 44 -9.13 9.96 18.44
N TRP A 45 -9.36 8.65 18.50
CA TRP A 45 -9.32 7.90 19.74
C TRP A 45 -7.93 8.00 20.42
N SER A 46 -7.91 8.27 21.73
CA SER A 46 -6.71 8.66 22.49
C SER A 46 -5.82 7.50 22.94
N ALA A 47 -6.14 6.25 22.54
CA ALA A 47 -5.37 5.04 22.85
C ALA A 47 -5.37 4.59 24.32
N ASP A 48 -6.16 5.23 25.20
CA ASP A 48 -6.17 4.88 26.62
C ASP A 48 -6.89 3.55 26.86
N GLY A 49 -6.11 2.50 27.11
CA GLY A 49 -6.61 1.20 27.55
C GLY A 49 -6.93 0.20 26.43
N GLU A 50 -7.93 -0.64 26.68
CA GLU A 50 -8.36 -1.70 25.76
C GLU A 50 -9.00 -1.10 24.50
N VAL A 51 -8.80 -1.75 23.35
CA VAL A 51 -9.43 -1.31 22.10
C VAL A 51 -10.95 -1.52 22.21
N PRO A 52 -11.77 -0.48 22.01
CA PRO A 52 -13.23 -0.57 22.11
C PRO A 52 -13.84 -1.20 20.84
N ALA A 53 -13.35 -2.37 20.42
CA ALA A 53 -13.73 -3.03 19.17
C ALA A 53 -15.24 -3.33 19.09
N THR A 54 -15.90 -3.56 20.23
CA THR A 54 -17.34 -3.81 20.32
C THR A 54 -18.20 -2.57 20.11
N GLU A 55 -17.64 -1.37 20.24
CA GLU A 55 -18.35 -0.11 20.02
C GLU A 55 -18.41 0.28 18.55
N ALA A 56 -17.51 -0.25 17.72
CA ALA A 56 -17.51 -0.06 16.28
C ALA A 56 -18.56 -0.98 15.61
N GLN A 57 -19.66 -0.37 15.18
CA GLN A 57 -20.84 -1.11 14.71
C GLN A 57 -20.75 -1.51 13.24
N THR A 58 -20.10 -0.68 12.43
CA THR A 58 -19.95 -0.89 10.98
C THR A 58 -18.50 -1.19 10.62
N ASP A 59 -18.28 -1.78 9.44
CA ASP A 59 -16.92 -2.00 8.93
C ASP A 59 -16.17 -0.68 8.73
N LEU A 60 -16.89 0.39 8.37
CA LEU A 60 -16.33 1.74 8.26
C LEU A 60 -15.74 2.19 9.60
N GLU A 61 -16.50 2.06 10.68
CA GLU A 61 -16.03 2.39 12.03
C GLU A 61 -14.88 1.48 12.49
N ARG A 62 -14.93 0.18 12.19
CA ARG A 62 -13.84 -0.75 12.51
C ARG A 62 -12.56 -0.40 11.75
N TRP A 63 -12.70 0.05 10.51
CA TRP A 63 -11.57 0.43 9.68
C TRP A 63 -10.87 1.68 10.20
N ALA A 64 -11.64 2.71 10.60
CA ALA A 64 -11.12 3.89 11.27
C ALA A 64 -10.30 3.53 12.52
N LEU A 65 -10.85 2.66 13.36
CA LEU A 65 -10.21 2.21 14.58
C LEU A 65 -8.96 1.37 14.29
N ALA A 66 -8.99 0.52 13.26
CA ALA A 66 -7.83 -0.25 12.82
C ALA A 66 -6.69 0.68 12.39
N ARG A 67 -6.97 1.64 11.50
CA ARG A 67 -5.97 2.63 11.06
C ARG A 67 -5.40 3.42 12.24
N ARG A 68 -6.26 3.80 13.20
CA ARG A 68 -5.80 4.46 14.42
C ARG A 68 -4.87 3.56 15.24
N CYS A 69 -5.17 2.28 15.38
CA CYS A 69 -4.27 1.32 16.02
C CYS A 69 -2.92 1.25 15.31
N LEU A 70 -2.90 1.23 13.97
CA LEU A 70 -1.66 1.22 13.19
C LEU A 70 -0.82 2.50 13.42
N GLN A 71 -1.45 3.68 13.40
CA GLN A 71 -0.79 4.96 13.72
C GLN A 71 -0.18 4.98 15.14
N LEU A 72 -0.84 4.30 16.08
CA LEU A 72 -0.40 4.16 17.47
C LEU A 72 0.58 2.99 17.67
N GLN A 73 1.04 2.35 16.58
CA GLN A 73 1.93 1.18 16.60
C GLN A 73 1.37 -0.03 17.37
N ARG A 74 0.04 -0.12 17.48
CA ARG A 74 -0.68 -1.26 18.05
C ARG A 74 -0.97 -2.29 16.95
N THR A 75 0.10 -2.90 16.42
CA THR A 75 0.05 -3.76 15.23
C THR A 75 -0.89 -4.96 15.40
N GLU A 76 -0.86 -5.65 16.54
CA GLU A 76 -1.76 -6.80 16.79
C GLU A 76 -3.24 -6.40 16.80
N ASP A 77 -3.57 -5.23 17.35
CA ASP A 77 -4.93 -4.72 17.35
C ASP A 77 -5.38 -4.35 15.93
N PHE A 78 -4.50 -3.73 15.15
CA PHE A 78 -4.73 -3.49 13.72
C PHE A 78 -5.00 -4.80 12.97
N LEU A 79 -4.16 -5.82 13.17
CA LEU A 79 -4.30 -7.13 12.53
C LEU A 79 -5.61 -7.82 12.91
N SER A 80 -5.99 -7.74 14.18
CA SER A 80 -7.25 -8.30 14.69
C SER A 80 -8.48 -7.62 14.06
N LEU A 81 -8.51 -6.29 14.07
CA LEU A 81 -9.62 -5.51 13.51
C LEU A 81 -9.74 -5.68 12.00
N SER A 82 -8.64 -5.56 11.26
CA SER A 82 -8.64 -5.74 9.80
C SER A 82 -9.06 -7.17 9.41
N LYS A 83 -8.61 -8.20 10.14
CA LYS A 83 -9.10 -9.58 9.94
C LYS A 83 -10.60 -9.71 10.18
N SER A 84 -11.16 -9.04 11.19
CA SER A 84 -12.59 -9.07 11.47
C SER A 84 -13.42 -8.49 10.31
N ILE A 85 -12.93 -7.41 9.68
CA ILE A 85 -13.54 -6.80 8.49
C ILE A 85 -13.45 -7.76 7.30
N LEU A 86 -12.26 -8.32 7.05
CA LEU A 86 -11.99 -9.17 5.87
C LEU A 86 -12.69 -10.53 5.92
N THR A 87 -13.03 -11.02 7.12
CA THR A 87 -13.75 -12.28 7.32
C THR A 87 -15.27 -12.11 7.45
N GLY A 88 -15.76 -10.86 7.48
CA GLY A 88 -17.18 -10.51 7.54
C GLY A 88 -17.89 -10.51 6.18
N GLU A 89 -19.07 -9.90 6.13
CA GLU A 89 -19.93 -9.85 4.93
C GLU A 89 -19.37 -8.95 3.80
N ARG A 90 -18.49 -7.99 4.12
CA ARG A 90 -17.79 -7.10 3.17
C ARG A 90 -18.72 -6.39 2.18
N ASN A 91 -19.64 -5.59 2.70
CA ASN A 91 -20.75 -4.98 1.95
C ASN A 91 -20.82 -3.45 2.11
N HIS A 92 -19.97 -2.85 2.94
CA HIS A 92 -19.93 -1.39 3.08
C HIS A 92 -19.49 -0.70 1.77
N PRO A 93 -20.33 0.17 1.17
CA PRO A 93 -20.07 0.74 -0.15
C PRO A 93 -18.97 1.80 -0.19
N ALA A 94 -18.55 2.30 0.98
CA ALA A 94 -17.47 3.30 1.10
C ALA A 94 -16.06 2.69 1.26
N LEU A 95 -15.94 1.36 1.36
CA LEU A 95 -14.67 0.69 1.67
C LEU A 95 -14.09 -0.06 0.47
N HIS A 96 -12.78 0.07 0.27
CA HIS A 96 -12.03 -0.74 -0.67
C HIS A 96 -11.44 -1.99 0.04
N TYR A 97 -12.18 -3.11 0.06
CA TYR A 97 -11.74 -4.31 0.77
C TYR A 97 -10.42 -4.90 0.26
N GLY A 98 -10.11 -4.73 -1.03
CA GLY A 98 -8.82 -5.13 -1.59
C GLY A 98 -7.66 -4.33 -1.00
N GLU A 99 -7.89 -3.07 -0.64
CA GLU A 99 -6.87 -2.22 -0.02
C GLU A 99 -6.68 -2.61 1.45
N ILE A 100 -7.79 -2.83 2.18
CA ILE A 100 -7.75 -3.36 3.55
C ILE A 100 -6.98 -4.68 3.59
N ALA A 101 -7.18 -5.57 2.62
CA ALA A 101 -6.46 -6.82 2.50
C ALA A 101 -4.96 -6.61 2.27
N MET A 102 -4.58 -5.68 1.39
CA MET A 102 -3.17 -5.33 1.16
C MET A 102 -2.51 -4.72 2.40
N GLN A 103 -3.18 -3.79 3.10
CA GLN A 103 -2.64 -3.21 4.34
C GLN A 103 -2.50 -4.26 5.45
N HIS A 104 -3.46 -5.16 5.59
CA HIS A 104 -3.40 -6.30 6.52
C HIS A 104 -2.20 -7.20 6.20
N ALA A 105 -2.06 -7.60 4.93
CA ALA A 105 -0.96 -8.44 4.47
C ALA A 105 0.40 -7.75 4.67
N ALA A 106 0.49 -6.44 4.39
CA ALA A 106 1.70 -5.66 4.58
C ALA A 106 2.14 -5.62 6.05
N ALA A 107 1.19 -5.47 6.99
CA ALA A 107 1.50 -5.53 8.41
C ALA A 107 1.98 -6.93 8.84
N LEU A 108 1.36 -8.00 8.32
CA LEU A 108 1.84 -9.37 8.55
C LEU A 108 3.26 -9.58 8.00
N ALA A 109 3.53 -9.12 6.79
CA ALA A 109 4.84 -9.24 6.16
C ALA A 109 5.93 -8.53 6.97
N ARG A 110 5.67 -7.28 7.41
CA ARG A 110 6.58 -6.52 8.29
C ARG A 110 6.83 -7.19 9.64
N ASP A 111 5.89 -7.98 10.14
CA ASP A 111 6.03 -8.81 11.34
C ASP A 111 6.66 -10.20 11.05
N ALA A 112 7.33 -10.35 9.90
CA ALA A 112 7.96 -11.60 9.43
C ALA A 112 6.99 -12.78 9.26
N ARG A 113 5.70 -12.51 9.10
CA ARG A 113 4.63 -13.52 8.87
C ARG A 113 4.26 -13.60 7.39
N LEU A 114 5.26 -13.77 6.52
CA LEU A 114 5.08 -13.76 5.06
C LEU A 114 4.04 -14.81 4.59
N ALA A 115 4.04 -16.02 5.16
CA ALA A 115 3.07 -17.04 4.77
C ALA A 115 1.62 -16.61 5.04
N ASP A 116 1.37 -15.96 6.18
CA ASP A 116 0.04 -15.42 6.51
C ASP A 116 -0.31 -14.24 5.59
N ALA A 117 0.66 -13.38 5.29
CA ALA A 117 0.49 -12.24 4.39
C ALA A 117 0.07 -12.69 2.97
N LEU A 118 0.73 -13.70 2.44
CA LEU A 118 0.40 -14.27 1.13
C LEU A 118 -0.99 -14.94 1.15
N ALA A 119 -1.32 -15.67 2.21
CA ALA A 119 -2.66 -16.26 2.35
C ALA A 119 -3.76 -15.20 2.41
N ALA A 120 -3.50 -14.02 3.00
CA ALA A 120 -4.47 -12.95 3.09
C ALA A 120 -4.84 -12.35 1.73
N ILE A 121 -3.89 -12.26 0.79
CA ILE A 121 -4.15 -11.75 -0.56
C ILE A 121 -4.73 -12.81 -1.50
N ASP A 122 -4.44 -14.11 -1.27
CA ASP A 122 -5.00 -15.22 -2.04
C ASP A 122 -6.53 -15.38 -1.82
N ILE A 123 -7.05 -15.01 -0.64
CA ILE A 123 -8.49 -15.05 -0.31
C ILE A 123 -9.27 -13.92 -1.02
N GLY A 124 -8.57 -12.96 -1.64
CA GLY A 124 -9.12 -11.79 -2.32
C GLY A 124 -9.93 -12.07 -3.60
N THR A 125 -9.91 -13.29 -4.13
CA THR A 125 -10.58 -13.65 -5.41
C THR A 125 -12.12 -13.58 -5.38
N GLY A 126 -12.72 -13.19 -4.25
CA GLY A 126 -14.17 -12.96 -4.09
C GLY A 126 -14.53 -11.67 -3.36
N ALA A 127 -13.59 -10.72 -3.21
CA ALA A 127 -13.89 -9.41 -2.63
C ALA A 127 -14.65 -8.53 -3.66
N PRO A 128 -15.49 -7.57 -3.20
CA PRO A 128 -16.25 -6.68 -4.09
C PRO A 128 -15.38 -5.81 -5.00
N CYS A 129 -14.12 -5.58 -4.60
CA CYS A 129 -13.13 -4.79 -5.33
C CYS A 129 -11.85 -5.62 -5.51
N PRO A 130 -11.20 -5.56 -6.69
CA PRO A 130 -9.93 -6.24 -6.91
C PRO A 130 -8.84 -5.68 -5.99
N LEU A 131 -7.71 -6.39 -5.89
CA LEU A 131 -6.52 -5.83 -5.25
C LEU A 131 -6.02 -4.63 -6.06
N PRO A 132 -5.41 -3.63 -5.41
CA PRO A 132 -4.83 -2.47 -6.10
C PRO A 132 -3.60 -2.82 -6.93
N LEU A 133 -2.97 -3.99 -6.67
CA LEU A 133 -1.88 -4.55 -7.47
C LEU A 133 -2.32 -5.89 -8.06
N SER A 134 -1.68 -6.28 -9.17
CA SER A 134 -1.77 -7.67 -9.64
C SER A 134 -1.28 -8.63 -8.54
N ALA A 135 -1.83 -9.84 -8.49
CA ALA A 135 -1.44 -10.82 -7.46
C ALA A 135 0.07 -11.13 -7.50
N ALA A 136 0.68 -11.09 -8.69
CA ALA A 136 2.12 -11.28 -8.86
C ALA A 136 2.93 -10.11 -8.26
N ARG A 137 2.56 -8.85 -8.54
CA ARG A 137 3.21 -7.68 -7.91
C ARG A 137 2.99 -7.62 -6.41
N ALA A 138 1.77 -7.90 -5.94
CA ALA A 138 1.47 -7.97 -4.51
C ALA A 138 2.37 -8.98 -3.78
N ARG A 139 2.60 -10.17 -4.37
CA ARG A 139 3.51 -11.17 -3.81
C ARG A 139 4.95 -10.68 -3.73
N ALA A 140 5.45 -10.02 -4.78
CA ALA A 140 6.80 -9.46 -4.78
C ALA A 140 6.96 -8.39 -3.68
N TRP A 141 6.00 -7.47 -3.60
CA TRP A 141 5.98 -6.41 -2.60
C TRP A 141 5.94 -6.93 -1.16
N LEU A 142 5.06 -7.89 -0.87
CA LEU A 142 4.99 -8.51 0.47
C LEU A 142 6.28 -9.25 0.83
N THR A 143 6.94 -9.87 -0.15
CA THR A 143 8.24 -10.52 0.05
C THR A 143 9.32 -9.50 0.40
N LEU A 144 9.31 -8.33 -0.26
CA LEU A 144 10.21 -7.22 0.06
C LEU A 144 9.97 -6.70 1.47
N LEU A 145 8.71 -6.46 1.85
CA LEU A 145 8.33 -6.00 3.19
C LEU A 145 8.71 -7.00 4.30
N ALA A 146 8.81 -8.29 3.97
CA ALA A 146 9.29 -9.34 4.87
C ALA A 146 10.83 -9.41 4.98
N GLY A 147 11.54 -8.44 4.38
CA GLY A 147 13.00 -8.34 4.46
C GLY A 147 13.74 -9.31 3.52
N GLN A 148 13.14 -9.69 2.39
CA GLN A 148 13.73 -10.63 1.42
C GLN A 148 13.90 -9.97 0.04
N PRO A 149 14.83 -9.00 -0.10
CA PRO A 149 14.93 -8.18 -1.31
C PRO A 149 15.40 -8.95 -2.55
N GLU A 150 16.24 -9.98 -2.42
CA GLU A 150 16.67 -10.80 -3.56
C GLU A 150 15.51 -11.62 -4.13
N ASP A 151 14.69 -12.22 -3.27
CA ASP A 151 13.51 -12.97 -3.70
C ASP A 151 12.44 -12.05 -4.29
N ALA A 152 12.26 -10.86 -3.69
CA ALA A 152 11.37 -9.84 -4.23
C ALA A 152 11.79 -9.38 -5.63
N ASP A 153 13.08 -9.14 -5.88
CA ASP A 153 13.59 -8.72 -7.20
C ASP A 153 13.27 -9.76 -8.27
N ARG A 154 13.52 -11.04 -7.99
CA ARG A 154 13.14 -12.13 -8.88
C ARG A 154 11.63 -12.14 -9.16
N LEU A 155 10.81 -11.98 -8.12
CA LEU A 155 9.35 -12.00 -8.25
C LEU A 155 8.81 -10.79 -9.04
N TYR A 156 9.38 -9.60 -8.88
CA TYR A 156 9.03 -8.43 -9.69
C TYR A 156 9.38 -8.64 -11.17
N GLN A 157 10.55 -9.23 -11.46
CA GLN A 157 10.94 -9.57 -12.84
C GLN A 157 9.98 -10.60 -13.46
N GLU A 158 9.56 -11.61 -12.70
CA GLU A 158 8.55 -12.58 -13.13
C GLU A 158 7.18 -11.92 -13.38
N ALA A 159 6.77 -10.98 -12.51
CA ALA A 159 5.51 -10.26 -12.65
C ALA A 159 5.46 -9.43 -13.94
N LEU A 160 6.52 -8.68 -14.25
CA LEU A 160 6.63 -7.89 -15.49
C LEU A 160 6.63 -8.75 -16.76
N GLY A 161 7.13 -9.99 -16.67
CA GLY A 161 7.15 -10.92 -17.81
C GLY A 161 5.80 -11.60 -18.08
N ALA A 162 4.88 -11.60 -17.12
CA ALA A 162 3.62 -12.33 -17.18
C ALA A 162 2.46 -11.50 -17.75
N GLU A 163 2.41 -10.20 -17.46
CA GLU A 163 1.35 -9.30 -17.94
C GLU A 163 1.94 -7.97 -18.41
N PRO A 164 1.65 -7.51 -19.63
CA PRO A 164 2.03 -6.17 -20.06
C PRO A 164 1.17 -5.14 -19.32
N GLU A 165 1.75 -4.46 -18.32
CA GLU A 165 1.10 -3.35 -17.65
C GLU A 165 0.92 -2.17 -18.62
N ALA A 166 -0.21 -1.46 -18.47
CA ALA A 166 -0.59 -0.38 -19.39
C ALA A 166 0.41 0.79 -19.39
N THR A 167 1.15 0.97 -18.31
CA THR A 167 2.15 2.02 -18.11
C THR A 167 3.46 1.45 -17.55
N MET A 168 4.21 0.72 -18.39
CA MET A 168 5.49 0.11 -18.02
C MET A 168 6.47 1.09 -17.35
N GLY A 169 6.51 2.36 -17.74
CA GLY A 169 7.34 3.39 -17.09
C GLY A 169 7.01 3.56 -15.62
N ASP A 170 5.74 3.85 -15.32
CA ASP A 170 5.22 4.00 -13.95
C ASP A 170 5.46 2.74 -13.13
N THR A 171 5.17 1.55 -13.69
CA THR A 171 5.41 0.28 -13.01
C THR A 171 6.87 0.10 -12.62
N LEU A 172 7.81 0.40 -13.52
CA LEU A 172 9.24 0.32 -13.24
C LEU A 172 9.64 1.30 -12.14
N PHE A 173 9.08 2.51 -12.16
CA PHE A 173 9.32 3.55 -11.16
C PHE A 173 8.80 3.12 -9.79
N GLU A 174 7.56 2.66 -9.68
CA GLU A 174 6.96 2.15 -8.44
C GLU A 174 7.78 1.01 -7.84
N ILE A 175 8.29 0.08 -8.66
CA ILE A 175 9.16 -1.01 -8.18
C ILE A 175 10.49 -0.45 -7.64
N ALA A 176 11.09 0.54 -8.32
CA ALA A 176 12.29 1.19 -7.84
C ALA A 176 12.05 1.88 -6.49
N GLU A 177 10.92 2.58 -6.36
CA GLU A 177 10.48 3.24 -5.13
C GLU A 177 10.30 2.24 -3.98
N ASP A 178 9.65 1.11 -4.22
CA ASP A 178 9.50 0.02 -3.25
C ASP A 178 10.86 -0.40 -2.66
N PHE A 179 11.89 -0.61 -3.50
CA PHE A 179 13.23 -1.00 -3.05
C PHE A 179 13.97 0.11 -2.29
N VAL A 180 13.79 1.38 -2.69
CA VAL A 180 14.36 2.53 -1.96
C VAL A 180 13.75 2.61 -0.56
N HIS A 181 12.42 2.57 -0.44
CA HIS A 181 11.72 2.60 0.85
C HIS A 181 12.04 1.39 1.74
N ALA A 182 12.34 0.24 1.15
CA ALA A 182 12.78 -0.94 1.89
C ALA A 182 14.26 -0.88 2.33
N GLY A 183 15.03 0.12 1.89
CA GLY A 183 16.46 0.24 2.17
C GLY A 183 17.33 -0.79 1.44
N ALA A 184 16.80 -1.42 0.39
CA ALA A 184 17.47 -2.45 -0.39
C ALA A 184 18.30 -1.82 -1.53
N ALA A 185 19.36 -1.12 -1.15
CA ALA A 185 20.10 -0.21 -2.04
C ALA A 185 20.60 -0.85 -3.34
N ALA A 186 21.13 -2.08 -3.27
CA ALA A 186 21.64 -2.77 -4.46
C ALA A 186 20.56 -3.02 -5.51
N GLN A 187 19.39 -3.49 -5.07
CA GLN A 187 18.22 -3.70 -5.92
C GLN A 187 17.65 -2.35 -6.39
N ALA A 188 17.57 -1.35 -5.51
CA ALA A 188 17.10 -0.01 -5.84
C ALA A 188 17.90 0.62 -6.99
N HIS A 189 19.23 0.59 -6.94
CA HIS A 189 20.10 1.06 -8.03
C HIS A 189 19.79 0.35 -9.35
N ALA A 190 19.69 -0.99 -9.32
CA ALA A 190 19.40 -1.78 -10.51
C ALA A 190 18.03 -1.45 -11.13
N TRP A 191 17.02 -1.16 -10.33
CA TRP A 191 15.70 -0.77 -10.81
C TRP A 191 15.67 0.68 -11.32
N ILE A 192 16.36 1.61 -10.65
CA ILE A 192 16.54 2.99 -11.14
C ILE A 192 17.18 3.01 -12.53
N GLU A 193 18.24 2.22 -12.76
CA GLU A 193 18.87 2.10 -14.08
C GLU A 193 17.89 1.57 -15.17
N ARG A 194 16.97 0.68 -14.79
CA ARG A 194 15.92 0.19 -15.71
C ARG A 194 14.91 1.28 -16.04
N VAL A 195 14.49 2.09 -15.06
CA VAL A 195 13.62 3.24 -15.28
C VAL A 195 14.30 4.22 -16.24
N GLU A 196 15.57 4.57 -16.00
CA GLU A 196 16.34 5.46 -16.89
C GLU A 196 16.36 4.97 -18.34
N ALA A 197 16.67 3.69 -18.54
CA ALA A 197 16.71 3.09 -19.87
C ALA A 197 15.34 3.15 -20.55
N HIS A 198 14.26 2.97 -19.79
CA HIS A 198 12.90 3.11 -20.30
C HIS A 198 12.58 4.56 -20.69
N LEU A 199 12.84 5.54 -19.82
CA LEU A 199 12.56 6.95 -20.10
C LEU A 199 13.33 7.46 -21.31
N ALA A 200 14.62 7.11 -21.43
CA ALA A 200 15.44 7.47 -22.58
C ALA A 200 14.90 6.90 -23.90
N ALA A 201 14.32 5.69 -23.86
CA ALA A 201 13.74 5.05 -25.04
C ALA A 201 12.37 5.62 -25.46
N HIS A 202 11.61 6.20 -24.52
CA HIS A 202 10.23 6.63 -24.74
C HIS A 202 10.02 8.16 -24.64
N ASN A 203 11.06 8.93 -24.28
CA ASN A 203 11.05 10.39 -24.11
C ASN A 203 9.93 10.85 -23.14
N ASP A 204 9.79 10.12 -22.05
CA ASP A 204 8.86 10.45 -20.96
C ASP A 204 9.54 11.38 -19.97
N ARG A 205 9.15 12.67 -20.02
CA ARG A 205 9.77 13.75 -19.24
C ARG A 205 9.11 13.99 -17.89
N LEU A 206 7.94 13.42 -17.64
CA LEU A 206 7.26 13.63 -16.35
C LEU A 206 7.98 12.81 -15.28
N THR A 207 8.19 11.53 -15.56
CA THR A 207 8.87 10.57 -14.70
C THR A 207 10.37 10.88 -14.51
N GLU A 208 10.99 11.73 -15.35
CA GLU A 208 12.39 12.15 -15.18
C GLU A 208 12.62 12.92 -13.87
N VAL A 209 11.67 13.78 -13.48
CA VAL A 209 11.78 14.57 -12.24
C VAL A 209 11.62 13.67 -11.02
N ASP A 210 10.65 12.77 -11.04
CA ASP A 210 10.41 11.83 -9.95
C ASP A 210 11.58 10.87 -9.77
N LEU A 211 12.21 10.43 -10.87
CA LEU A 211 13.43 9.62 -10.82
C LEU A 211 14.63 10.37 -10.22
N GLU A 212 14.74 11.68 -10.43
CA GLU A 212 15.78 12.49 -9.78
C GLU A 212 15.55 12.59 -8.27
N LEU A 213 14.30 12.79 -7.84
CA LEU A 213 13.92 12.80 -6.42
C LEU A 213 14.25 11.47 -5.75
N LEU A 214 13.87 10.36 -6.38
CA LEU A 214 14.09 9.02 -5.86
C LEU A 214 15.59 8.68 -5.68
N ARG A 215 16.46 9.13 -6.61
CA ARG A 215 17.92 8.98 -6.45
C ARG A 215 18.48 9.76 -5.28
N ASN A 216 18.01 10.99 -5.09
CA ASN A 216 18.45 11.82 -3.98
C ASN A 216 18.06 11.19 -2.64
N GLU A 217 16.89 10.55 -2.57
CA GLU A 217 16.48 9.77 -1.42
C GLU A 217 17.39 8.56 -1.17
N LEU A 218 17.67 7.76 -2.20
CA LEU A 218 18.57 6.61 -2.07
C LEU A 218 19.96 7.03 -1.57
N LEU A 219 20.53 8.10 -2.11
CA LEU A 219 21.81 8.65 -1.65
C LEU A 219 21.76 9.06 -0.18
N ALA A 220 20.68 9.72 0.25
CA ALA A 220 20.51 10.12 1.65
C ALA A 220 20.43 8.90 2.60
N LEU A 221 19.76 7.82 2.20
CA LEU A 221 19.68 6.57 2.96
C LEU A 221 21.05 5.88 3.07
N GLU A 222 21.82 5.86 2.00
CA GLU A 222 23.19 5.31 1.98
C GLU A 222 24.12 6.11 2.89
N GLU A 223 24.06 7.44 2.85
CA GLU A 223 24.83 8.31 3.76
C GLU A 223 24.47 8.09 5.23
N ALA A 224 23.17 7.92 5.53
CA ALA A 224 22.71 7.67 6.89
C ALA A 224 23.25 6.32 7.42
N SER A 225 23.22 5.28 6.58
CA SER A 225 23.70 3.93 6.91
C SER A 225 25.22 3.89 7.16
N GLN A 226 26.00 4.72 6.45
CA GLN A 226 27.44 4.83 6.67
C GLN A 226 27.82 5.57 7.95
N ARG A 227 26.94 6.43 8.49
CA ARG A 227 27.20 7.21 9.71
C ARG A 227 26.92 6.43 11.01
N PHE A 228 26.13 5.36 10.96
CA PHE A 228 25.73 4.56 12.13
C PHE A 228 25.80 3.04 11.84
N PRO A 229 27.01 2.44 11.91
CA PRO A 229 27.21 1.00 11.68
C PRO A 229 26.75 0.11 12.84
#